data_AF-A0A5C3P079-F1
#
_entry.id   AF-A0A5C3P079-F1
#
_cell.length_a   1.000
_cell.length_b   1.000
_cell.length_c   1.000
_cell.angle_alpha   90.00
_cell.angle_beta   90.00
_cell.angle_gamma   90.00
#
_symmetry.space_group_name_H-M   'P 1'
#
loop_
_entity.id
_entity.type
_entity.pdbx_description
1 polymer ?
#
loop_
_entity_poly.entity_id
_entity_poly.type
_entity_poly.pdbx_seq_one_letter_code
_entity_poly.pdbx_strand_id
1 'polypeptide(L)'
;MPAWPDILSKYNILLSQSHNLTISLLAAHQASTATLGNPYEKIALHPRVPLTDAQLDNELIPLLRNQQTTDVLRYENETVRHLAEHMETKGSLGVLGHASRPGGRHPEYDDVLRECEQIRAEHDARVERATRAVTMLRDKYDWKARVEVEQEEPEELDWDPRLPGSVTEGGPEPSEEGSAETPSGRQSNDSEEEEELEEVLGNGEHTPEGSQGPPTPMAVG
;
A
#
# COMPACT_ATOMS: atom_id res chain seq x y z
N MET A 1 -22.52 -20.31 14.03
CA MET A 1 -21.23 -19.65 13.74
C MET A 1 -20.55 -19.37 15.06
N PRO A 2 -19.23 -19.63 15.23
CA PRO A 2 -18.51 -19.22 16.44
C PRO A 2 -18.58 -17.71 16.63
N ALA A 3 -18.43 -17.25 17.88
CA ALA A 3 -18.46 -15.82 18.18
C ALA A 3 -17.26 -15.11 17.53
N TRP A 4 -17.47 -13.89 17.04
CA TRP A 4 -16.42 -13.11 16.36
C TRP A 4 -15.12 -12.96 17.19
N PRO A 5 -15.16 -12.71 18.51
CA PRO A 5 -13.94 -12.66 19.34
C PRO A 5 -13.15 -13.98 19.35
N ASP A 6 -13.85 -15.13 19.31
CA ASP A 6 -13.23 -16.45 19.26
C ASP A 6 -12.58 -16.72 17.90
N ILE A 7 -13.16 -16.20 16.82
CA ILE A 7 -12.58 -16.28 15.47
C ILE A 7 -11.31 -15.42 15.42
N LEU A 8 -11.37 -14.19 15.90
CA LEU A 8 -10.23 -13.26 15.91
C LEU A 8 -9.06 -13.80 16.74
N SER A 9 -9.34 -14.34 17.93
CA SER A 9 -8.28 -14.93 18.77
C SER A 9 -7.61 -16.12 18.09
N LYS A 10 -8.37 -17.02 17.46
CA LYS A 10 -7.82 -18.14 16.69
C LYS A 10 -7.01 -17.66 15.48
N TYR A 11 -7.48 -16.64 14.77
CA TYR A 11 -6.76 -16.07 13.63
C TYR A 11 -5.42 -15.46 14.07
N ASN A 12 -5.39 -14.70 15.17
CA ASN A 12 -4.16 -14.14 15.72
C ASN A 12 -3.16 -15.22 16.13
N ILE A 13 -3.64 -16.35 16.69
CA ILE A 13 -2.78 -17.50 16.99
C ILE A 13 -2.17 -18.05 15.69
N LEU A 14 -2.98 -18.32 14.67
CA LEU A 14 -2.50 -18.84 13.38
C LEU A 14 -1.54 -17.86 12.69
N LEU A 15 -1.79 -16.56 12.78
CA LEU A 15 -0.91 -15.52 12.26
C LEU A 15 0.45 -15.56 12.97
N SER A 16 0.45 -15.64 14.31
CA SER A 16 1.69 -15.71 15.10
C SER A 16 2.50 -16.98 14.78
N GLN A 17 1.83 -18.13 14.62
CA GLN A 17 2.48 -19.38 14.26
C GLN A 17 3.08 -19.31 12.84
N SER A 18 2.33 -18.77 11.89
CA SER A 18 2.81 -18.57 10.51
C SER A 18 4.00 -17.62 10.46
N HIS A 19 3.96 -16.54 11.23
CA HIS A 19 5.07 -15.59 11.33
C HIS A 19 6.34 -16.24 11.90
N ASN A 20 6.22 -17.05 12.96
CA ASN A 20 7.34 -17.81 13.52
C ASN A 20 7.95 -18.79 12.50
N LEU A 21 7.11 -19.48 11.73
CA LEU A 21 7.56 -20.38 10.67
C LEU A 21 8.36 -19.62 9.61
N THR A 22 7.85 -18.47 9.14
CA THR A 22 8.55 -17.62 8.16
C THR A 22 9.89 -17.12 8.69
N ILE A 23 9.94 -16.64 9.93
CA ILE A 23 11.21 -16.20 10.56
C ILE A 23 12.20 -17.36 10.64
N SER A 24 11.76 -18.57 11.01
CA SER A 24 12.66 -19.72 11.11
C SER A 24 13.24 -20.12 9.74
N LEU A 25 12.43 -20.04 8.68
CA LEU A 25 12.89 -20.32 7.31
C LEU A 25 13.87 -19.24 6.83
N LEU A 26 13.57 -17.97 7.09
CA LEU A 26 14.43 -16.84 6.73
C LEU A 26 15.74 -16.82 7.54
N ALA A 27 15.70 -17.16 8.83
CA ALA A 27 16.89 -17.22 9.68
C ALA A 27 17.89 -18.26 9.17
N ALA A 28 17.40 -19.42 8.72
CA ALA A 28 18.24 -20.44 8.08
C ALA A 28 18.84 -19.95 6.75
N HIS A 29 18.10 -19.12 5.99
CA HIS A 29 18.63 -18.45 4.80
C HIS A 29 19.71 -17.41 5.15
N GLN A 30 19.53 -16.59 6.19
CA GLN A 30 20.51 -15.57 6.59
C GLN A 30 21.76 -16.15 7.28
N ALA A 31 21.64 -17.27 7.99
CA ALA A 31 22.79 -17.93 8.61
C ALA A 31 23.80 -18.47 7.58
N SER A 32 23.39 -18.64 6.32
CA SER A 32 24.20 -19.23 5.25
C SER A 32 24.75 -18.23 4.23
N THR A 33 24.31 -16.97 4.27
CA THR A 33 24.77 -15.90 3.35
C THR A 33 26.22 -15.48 3.56
N ALA A 34 26.87 -15.92 4.65
CA ALA A 34 28.29 -15.62 4.88
C ALA A 34 29.22 -16.32 3.88
N THR A 35 28.84 -17.46 3.27
CA THR A 35 29.67 -18.13 2.23
C THR A 35 28.95 -19.11 1.30
N LEU A 36 27.68 -19.52 1.54
CA LEU A 36 27.15 -20.75 0.95
C LEU A 36 25.66 -20.76 0.51
N GLY A 37 24.98 -19.62 0.32
CA GLY A 37 23.61 -19.57 -0.26
C GLY A 37 22.54 -20.30 0.58
N ASN A 38 21.27 -20.31 0.17
CA ASN A 38 20.18 -20.91 0.97
C ASN A 38 20.43 -22.42 1.22
N PRO A 39 20.49 -22.91 2.47
CA PRO A 39 20.78 -24.31 2.74
C PRO A 39 19.69 -25.24 2.21
N TYR A 40 18.44 -24.78 2.16
CA TYR A 40 17.30 -25.60 1.73
C TYR A 40 17.23 -25.78 0.21
N GLU A 41 17.79 -24.86 -0.58
CA GLU A 41 17.81 -24.99 -2.05
C GLU A 41 18.74 -26.12 -2.53
N LYS A 42 19.74 -26.49 -1.72
CA LYS A 42 20.68 -27.57 -2.05
C LYS A 42 20.22 -28.95 -1.55
N ILE A 43 19.16 -29.01 -0.75
CA ILE A 43 18.68 -30.26 -0.17
C ILE A 43 17.66 -30.88 -1.13
N ALA A 44 18.01 -32.03 -1.70
CA ALA A 44 17.07 -32.86 -2.45
C ALA A 44 16.49 -33.93 -1.53
N LEU A 45 15.15 -34.01 -1.48
CA LEU A 45 14.45 -35.07 -0.76
C LEU A 45 14.20 -36.24 -1.71
N HIS A 46 14.69 -37.42 -1.33
CA HIS A 46 14.43 -38.65 -2.06
C HIS A 46 14.09 -39.79 -1.08
N PRO A 47 13.26 -40.77 -1.49
CA PRO A 47 12.96 -41.92 -0.66
C PRO A 47 14.25 -42.73 -0.41
N ARG A 48 14.42 -43.20 0.83
CA ARG A 48 15.57 -44.02 1.24
C ARG A 48 15.37 -45.51 1.00
N VAL A 49 14.12 -45.95 0.87
CA VAL A 49 13.72 -47.35 0.64
C VAL A 49 13.23 -47.47 -0.81
N PRO A 50 13.64 -48.51 -1.55
CA PRO A 50 13.11 -48.74 -2.88
C PRO A 50 11.59 -48.99 -2.79
N LEU A 51 10.83 -48.21 -3.55
CA LEU A 51 9.39 -48.33 -3.68
C LEU A 51 9.05 -48.94 -5.03
N THR A 52 7.92 -49.62 -5.13
CA THR A 52 7.37 -50.00 -6.44
C THR A 52 6.82 -48.77 -7.16
N ASP A 53 6.80 -48.78 -8.49
CA ASP A 53 6.29 -47.64 -9.29
C ASP A 53 4.87 -47.22 -8.86
N ALA A 54 3.99 -48.19 -8.59
CA ALA A 54 2.64 -47.92 -8.12
C ALA A 54 2.58 -47.25 -6.74
N GLN A 55 3.50 -47.57 -5.83
CA GLN A 55 3.58 -46.92 -4.52
C GLN A 55 4.20 -45.52 -4.63
N LEU A 56 5.19 -45.37 -5.51
CA LEU A 56 5.80 -44.08 -5.79
C LEU A 56 4.73 -43.09 -6.31
N ASP A 57 3.95 -43.50 -7.31
CA ASP A 57 2.98 -42.64 -7.99
C ASP A 57 1.79 -42.25 -7.11
N ASN A 58 1.27 -43.18 -6.30
CA ASN A 58 0.05 -42.95 -5.51
C ASN A 58 0.32 -42.36 -4.12
N GLU A 59 1.46 -42.70 -3.49
CA GLU A 59 1.72 -42.31 -2.11
C GLU A 59 2.74 -41.17 -2.00
N LEU A 60 3.85 -41.25 -2.75
CA LEU A 60 4.97 -40.33 -2.56
C LEU A 60 4.92 -39.10 -3.47
N ILE A 61 4.60 -39.27 -4.76
CA ILE A 61 4.55 -38.17 -5.73
C ILE A 61 3.58 -37.06 -5.29
N PRO A 62 2.38 -37.34 -4.75
CA PRO A 62 1.49 -36.29 -4.27
C PRO A 62 2.07 -35.48 -3.09
N LEU A 63 2.88 -36.12 -2.24
CA LEU A 63 3.50 -35.48 -1.07
C LEU A 63 4.75 -34.67 -1.42
N LEU A 64 5.55 -35.14 -2.38
CA LEU A 64 6.73 -34.43 -2.88
C LEU A 64 6.39 -33.38 -3.96
N ARG A 65 5.10 -33.18 -4.24
CA ARG A 65 4.66 -32.23 -5.25
C ARG A 65 4.89 -30.80 -4.77
N ASN A 66 5.75 -30.08 -5.51
CA ASN A 66 6.01 -28.65 -5.30
C ASN A 66 5.08 -27.75 -6.13
N GLN A 67 4.02 -28.29 -6.73
CA GLN A 67 3.05 -27.47 -7.45
C GLN A 67 2.25 -26.64 -6.45
N GLN A 68 2.25 -25.32 -6.67
CA GLN A 68 1.37 -24.40 -5.95
C GLN A 68 -0.10 -24.78 -6.12
N THR A 69 -0.92 -24.43 -5.13
CA THR A 69 -2.39 -24.51 -5.26
C THR A 69 -2.87 -23.63 -6.42
N THR A 70 -3.89 -24.07 -7.14
CA THR A 70 -4.42 -23.37 -8.33
C THR A 70 -4.89 -21.95 -8.01
N ASP A 71 -5.41 -21.70 -6.81
CA ASP A 71 -5.79 -20.35 -6.39
C ASP A 71 -4.58 -19.43 -6.26
N VAL A 72 -3.48 -19.91 -5.66
CA VAL A 72 -2.22 -19.14 -5.55
C VAL A 72 -1.69 -18.80 -6.93
N LEU A 73 -1.67 -19.78 -7.84
CA LEU A 73 -1.26 -19.55 -9.23
C LEU A 73 -2.14 -18.50 -9.93
N ARG A 74 -3.46 -18.51 -9.69
CA ARG A 74 -4.36 -17.49 -10.24
C ARG A 74 -4.01 -16.09 -9.71
N TYR A 75 -3.84 -15.95 -8.40
CA TYR A 75 -3.50 -14.67 -7.77
C TYR A 75 -2.11 -14.15 -8.19
N GLU A 76 -1.12 -15.03 -8.33
CA GLU A 76 0.20 -14.65 -8.84
C GLU A 76 0.11 -14.10 -10.27
N ASN A 77 -0.61 -14.78 -11.16
CA ASN A 77 -0.80 -14.30 -12.54
C ASN A 77 -1.55 -12.97 -12.60
N GLU A 78 -2.58 -12.79 -11.77
CA GLU A 78 -3.33 -11.53 -11.68
C GLU A 78 -2.44 -10.38 -11.19
N THR A 79 -1.63 -10.64 -10.16
CA THR A 79 -0.70 -9.65 -9.60
C THR A 79 0.39 -9.27 -10.60
N VAL A 80 0.97 -10.25 -11.30
CA VAL A 80 1.98 -10.00 -12.35
C VAL A 80 1.37 -9.22 -13.52
N ARG A 81 0.14 -9.54 -13.93
CA ARG A 81 -0.57 -8.79 -14.98
C ARG A 81 -0.82 -7.34 -14.56
N HIS A 82 -1.32 -7.13 -13.35
CA HIS A 82 -1.59 -5.80 -12.83
C HIS A 82 -0.30 -4.97 -12.71
N LEU A 83 0.78 -5.57 -12.22
CA LEU A 83 2.09 -4.92 -12.17
C LEU A 83 2.57 -4.55 -13.59
N ALA A 84 2.49 -5.48 -14.54
CA ALA A 84 2.89 -5.25 -15.93
C ALA A 84 2.08 -4.14 -16.62
N GLU A 85 0.84 -3.88 -16.21
CA GLU A 85 0.03 -2.76 -16.76
C GLU A 85 0.57 -1.39 -16.36
N HIS A 86 1.19 -1.30 -15.17
CA HIS A 86 1.76 -0.07 -14.65
C HIS A 86 3.26 0.11 -14.97
N MET A 87 3.95 -0.97 -15.33
CA MET A 87 5.35 -0.91 -15.75
C MET A 87 5.51 -0.29 -17.15
N GLU A 88 6.53 0.52 -17.33
CA GLU A 88 6.88 1.10 -18.63
C GLU A 88 7.29 0.02 -19.63
N THR A 89 8.04 -0.99 -19.16
CA THR A 89 8.48 -2.15 -19.96
C THR A 89 7.36 -3.14 -20.26
N LYS A 90 6.19 -3.00 -19.62
CA LYS A 90 5.10 -3.99 -19.62
C LYS A 90 5.49 -5.37 -19.08
N GLY A 91 6.51 -5.42 -18.23
CA GLY A 91 7.02 -6.66 -17.63
C GLY A 91 7.42 -7.71 -18.67
N SER A 92 7.27 -8.99 -18.31
CA SER A 92 7.57 -10.13 -19.20
C SER A 92 6.69 -10.18 -20.46
N LEU A 93 5.49 -9.59 -20.42
CA LEU A 93 4.61 -9.49 -21.58
C LEU A 93 5.17 -8.55 -22.65
N GLY A 94 5.87 -7.48 -22.24
CA GLY A 94 6.55 -6.58 -23.17
C GLY A 94 7.76 -7.23 -23.85
N VAL A 95 8.48 -8.08 -23.13
CA VAL A 95 9.63 -8.83 -23.67
C VAL A 95 9.19 -9.95 -24.61
N LEU A 96 8.12 -10.69 -24.27
CA LEU A 96 7.60 -11.77 -25.12
C LEU A 96 6.71 -11.24 -26.27
N GLY A 97 6.14 -10.06 -26.09
CA GLY A 97 5.33 -9.38 -27.10
C GLY A 97 6.18 -8.86 -28.25
N HIS A 98 5.78 -9.17 -29.48
CA HIS A 98 6.38 -8.61 -30.70
C HIS A 98 5.93 -7.16 -30.98
N ALA A 99 5.15 -6.55 -30.08
CA ALA A 99 4.69 -5.18 -30.20
C ALA A 99 5.81 -4.22 -29.80
N SER A 100 6.73 -3.98 -30.73
CA SER A 100 7.69 -2.89 -30.62
C SER A 100 6.91 -1.59 -30.36
N ARG A 101 7.28 -0.86 -29.30
CA ARG A 101 6.78 0.51 -29.09
C ARG A 101 7.03 1.30 -30.38
N PRO A 102 6.08 2.13 -30.84
CA PRO A 102 6.33 2.98 -32.01
C PRO A 102 7.53 3.91 -31.70
N GLY A 103 8.69 3.58 -32.26
CA GLY A 103 9.95 4.33 -32.10
C GLY A 103 10.86 3.93 -30.94
N GLY A 104 10.55 2.87 -30.17
CA GLY A 104 11.35 2.45 -29.00
C GLY A 104 12.15 1.15 -29.22
N ARG A 105 13.25 0.98 -28.48
CA ARG A 105 13.94 -0.32 -28.38
C ARG A 105 13.01 -1.34 -27.74
N HIS A 106 13.06 -2.59 -28.21
CA HIS A 106 12.34 -3.69 -27.58
C HIS A 106 12.90 -3.91 -26.15
N PRO A 107 12.04 -3.99 -25.11
CA PRO A 107 12.51 -4.14 -23.75
C PRO A 107 13.12 -5.53 -23.56
N GLU A 108 14.32 -5.57 -22.99
CA GLU A 108 14.99 -6.82 -22.65
C GLU A 108 14.64 -7.26 -21.22
N TYR A 109 14.90 -8.52 -20.86
CA TYR A 109 14.68 -9.01 -19.50
C TYR A 109 15.46 -8.21 -18.45
N ASP A 110 16.66 -7.77 -18.79
CA ASP A 110 17.49 -6.96 -17.89
C ASP A 110 16.87 -5.57 -17.64
N ASP A 111 16.19 -4.99 -18.64
CA ASP A 111 15.48 -3.71 -18.50
C ASP A 111 14.28 -3.85 -17.53
N VAL A 112 13.54 -4.97 -17.61
CA VAL A 112 12.44 -5.30 -16.69
C VAL A 112 12.95 -5.50 -15.26
N LEU A 113 14.05 -6.24 -15.08
CA LEU A 113 14.62 -6.50 -13.76
C LEU A 113 15.10 -5.21 -13.09
N ARG A 114 15.73 -4.32 -13.85
CA ARG A 114 16.17 -3.00 -13.37
C ARG A 114 14.99 -2.12 -12.96
N GLU A 115 13.91 -2.11 -13.74
CA GLU A 115 12.68 -1.39 -13.40
C GLU A 115 12.05 -1.94 -12.12
N CYS A 116 11.95 -3.27 -11.97
CA CYS A 116 11.46 -3.91 -10.75
C CYS A 116 12.31 -3.56 -9.51
N GLU A 117 13.63 -3.50 -9.65
CA GLU A 117 14.53 -3.11 -8.56
C GLU A 117 14.33 -1.64 -8.17
N GLN A 118 14.15 -0.76 -9.14
CA GLN A 118 13.83 0.64 -8.89
C GLN A 118 12.48 0.79 -8.15
N ILE A 119 11.42 0.15 -8.66
CA ILE A 119 10.09 0.18 -8.02
C ILE A 119 10.17 -0.31 -6.57
N ARG A 120 10.92 -1.40 -6.33
CA ARG A 120 11.15 -1.93 -4.98
C ARG A 120 11.82 -0.89 -4.08
N ALA A 121 12.91 -0.29 -4.52
CA ALA A 121 13.66 0.69 -3.72
C ALA A 121 12.82 1.94 -3.39
N GLU A 122 12.07 2.47 -4.36
CA GLU A 122 11.18 3.61 -4.15
C GLU A 122 10.02 3.28 -3.20
N HIS A 123 9.43 2.10 -3.35
CA HIS A 123 8.39 1.61 -2.45
C HIS A 123 8.91 1.48 -1.01
N ASP A 124 10.05 0.82 -0.82
CA ASP A 124 10.64 0.60 0.50
C ASP A 124 10.99 1.93 1.18
N ALA A 125 11.50 2.91 0.42
CA ALA A 125 11.75 4.26 0.93
C ALA A 125 10.47 4.99 1.35
N ARG A 126 9.35 4.82 0.64
CA ARG A 126 8.03 5.37 1.03
C ARG A 126 7.53 4.71 2.32
N VAL A 127 7.65 3.38 2.43
CA VAL A 127 7.27 2.63 3.64
C VAL A 127 8.12 3.06 4.84
N GLU A 128 9.42 3.25 4.66
CA GLU A 128 10.32 3.72 5.71
C GLU A 128 9.94 5.12 6.20
N ARG A 129 9.66 6.06 5.28
CA ARG A 129 9.17 7.40 5.64
C ARG A 129 7.86 7.33 6.42
N ALA A 130 6.88 6.57 5.94
CA ALA A 130 5.60 6.40 6.62
C ALA A 130 5.75 5.78 8.02
N THR A 131 6.62 4.78 8.15
CA THR A 131 6.89 4.12 9.44
C THR A 131 7.53 5.09 10.44
N ARG A 132 8.46 5.93 9.98
CA ARG A 132 9.07 6.97 10.80
C ARG A 132 8.04 8.00 11.26
N ALA A 133 7.20 8.49 10.35
CA ALA A 133 6.13 9.44 10.68
C ALA A 133 5.14 8.86 11.72
N VAL A 134 4.68 7.62 11.53
CA VAL A 134 3.78 6.95 12.50
C VAL A 134 4.46 6.77 13.86
N THR A 135 5.76 6.47 13.87
CA THR A 135 6.54 6.34 15.12
C THR A 135 6.66 7.69 15.84
N MET A 136 6.93 8.77 15.11
CA MET A 136 6.97 10.13 15.66
C MET A 136 5.61 10.53 16.25
N LEU A 137 4.50 10.27 15.55
CA LEU A 137 3.15 10.55 16.07
C LEU A 137 2.84 9.73 17.32
N ARG A 138 3.19 8.45 17.34
CA ARG A 138 3.04 7.59 18.52
C ARG A 138 3.76 8.16 19.74
N ASP A 139 4.95 8.72 19.54
CA ASP A 139 5.80 9.22 20.63
C ASP A 139 5.45 10.67 21.02
N LYS A 140 4.93 11.49 20.09
CA LYS A 140 4.52 12.89 20.34
C LYS A 140 3.26 12.99 21.22
N TYR A 141 2.33 12.04 21.13
CA TYR A 141 1.04 12.10 21.83
C TYR A 141 0.93 11.03 22.94
N ASP A 142 0.47 11.44 24.13
CA ASP A 142 0.06 10.49 25.18
C ASP A 142 -1.31 9.89 24.87
N TRP A 143 -1.32 8.86 24.04
CA TRP A 143 -2.52 8.13 23.61
C TRP A 143 -3.25 7.39 24.73
N LYS A 144 -2.67 7.32 25.95
CA LYS A 144 -3.33 6.75 27.14
C LYS A 144 -3.95 7.83 28.03
N ALA A 145 -3.53 9.08 27.91
CA ALA A 145 -4.25 10.18 28.49
C ALA A 145 -5.62 10.21 27.80
N ARG A 146 -6.69 10.11 28.60
CA ARG A 146 -8.03 10.37 28.08
C ARG A 146 -7.97 11.77 27.51
N VAL A 147 -8.17 11.91 26.20
CA VAL A 147 -8.34 13.19 25.54
C VAL A 147 -9.50 13.88 26.24
N GLU A 148 -9.20 14.71 27.25
CA GLU A 148 -10.12 15.73 27.70
C GLU A 148 -10.10 16.74 26.55
N VAL A 149 -11.15 16.68 25.74
CA VAL A 149 -11.32 17.45 24.52
C VAL A 149 -11.28 18.93 24.88
N GLU A 150 -10.10 19.56 24.77
CA GLU A 150 -9.93 21.02 24.92
C GLU A 150 -10.35 21.78 23.65
N GLN A 151 -10.53 21.06 22.53
CA GLN A 151 -11.02 21.62 21.27
C GLN A 151 -12.51 21.28 21.14
N GLU A 152 -13.38 22.21 21.55
CA GLU A 152 -14.82 22.14 21.32
C GLU A 152 -15.07 21.89 19.83
N GLU A 153 -15.59 20.71 19.48
CA GLU A 153 -15.92 20.35 18.10
C GLU A 153 -16.85 21.45 17.53
N PRO A 154 -16.50 22.12 16.41
CA PRO A 154 -17.42 23.03 15.77
C PRO A 154 -18.70 22.27 15.41
N GLU A 155 -19.85 22.76 15.90
CA GLU A 155 -21.16 22.12 15.86
C GLU A 155 -21.38 21.35 14.54
N GLU A 156 -21.69 20.05 14.68
CA GLU A 156 -21.98 19.15 13.58
C GLU A 156 -22.99 19.81 12.62
N LEU A 157 -22.57 20.06 11.38
CA LEU A 157 -23.44 20.48 10.30
C LEU A 157 -24.46 19.35 10.08
N ASP A 158 -25.67 19.51 10.64
CA ASP A 158 -26.82 18.61 10.49
C ASP A 158 -27.15 18.43 8.99
N TRP A 159 -26.46 17.50 8.34
CA TRP A 159 -26.80 17.13 6.97
C TRP A 159 -27.93 16.11 7.02
N ASP A 160 -29.18 16.60 7.01
CA ASP A 160 -30.37 15.76 6.83
C ASP A 160 -30.66 15.53 5.34
N PRO A 161 -30.44 14.31 4.80
CA PRO A 161 -30.68 13.99 3.39
C PRO A 161 -32.18 13.89 3.00
N ARG A 162 -33.11 14.43 3.81
CA ARG A 162 -34.56 14.32 3.59
C ARG A 162 -35.30 15.65 3.38
N LEU A 163 -34.62 16.75 3.10
CA LEU A 163 -35.28 18.01 2.72
C LEU A 163 -35.28 18.22 1.19
N PRO A 164 -36.33 17.80 0.46
CA PRO A 164 -36.55 18.28 -0.89
C PRO A 164 -37.23 19.65 -0.83
N GLY A 165 -36.48 20.70 -1.19
CA GLY A 165 -37.04 21.96 -1.67
C GLY A 165 -37.38 23.01 -0.62
N SER A 166 -36.55 24.05 -0.54
CA SER A 166 -37.03 25.41 -0.30
C SER A 166 -36.04 26.41 -0.90
N VAL A 167 -36.09 26.53 -2.23
CA VAL A 167 -35.65 27.75 -2.89
C VAL A 167 -36.75 28.77 -2.59
N THR A 168 -36.54 29.56 -1.53
CA THR A 168 -37.37 30.74 -1.24
C THR A 168 -36.50 31.97 -1.40
N GLU A 169 -36.63 32.50 -2.61
CA GLU A 169 -36.36 33.86 -3.04
C GLU A 169 -36.99 34.88 -2.07
N GLY A 170 -36.23 35.88 -1.62
CA GLY A 170 -36.76 37.02 -0.87
C GLY A 170 -35.72 37.68 0.07
N GLY A 171 -35.05 38.74 -0.40
CA GLY A 171 -34.18 39.61 0.41
C GLY A 171 -34.93 40.39 1.52
N PRO A 172 -34.31 41.38 2.21
CA PRO A 172 -33.33 42.34 1.68
C PRO A 172 -32.12 42.64 2.59
N GLU A 173 -31.06 43.22 1.99
CA GLU A 173 -30.03 43.98 2.72
C GLU A 173 -30.62 45.25 3.36
N PRO A 174 -29.98 45.78 4.43
CA PRO A 174 -29.23 47.03 4.20
C PRO A 174 -27.96 47.26 5.07
N SER A 175 -26.93 47.83 4.43
CA SER A 175 -26.09 48.99 4.81
C SER A 175 -25.18 49.01 6.06
N GLU A 176 -23.89 49.24 5.76
CA GLU A 176 -22.93 50.25 6.27
C GLU A 176 -22.44 50.32 7.75
N GLU A 177 -21.09 50.33 7.83
CA GLU A 177 -20.16 50.98 8.77
C GLU A 177 -20.09 50.59 10.27
N GLY A 178 -18.90 50.16 10.69
CA GLY A 178 -18.50 50.07 12.10
C GLY A 178 -17.05 49.61 12.30
N SER A 179 -16.11 50.55 12.33
CA SER A 179 -14.72 50.33 12.79
C SER A 179 -14.69 49.86 14.25
N ALA A 180 -13.95 48.78 14.55
CA ALA A 180 -13.35 48.57 15.87
C ALA A 180 -12.20 47.54 15.80
N GLU A 181 -10.99 48.07 15.96
CA GLU A 181 -9.87 47.57 16.77
C GLU A 181 -9.38 46.12 16.60
N THR A 182 -8.18 46.04 16.04
CA THR A 182 -7.27 44.90 16.04
C THR A 182 -6.77 44.60 17.47
N PRO A 183 -7.01 43.42 18.06
CA PRO A 183 -6.17 42.94 19.15
C PRO A 183 -4.99 42.19 18.56
N SER A 184 -3.89 42.91 18.40
CA SER A 184 -2.55 42.33 18.26
C SER A 184 -2.25 41.47 19.49
N GLY A 185 -1.96 40.19 19.30
CA GLY A 185 -1.47 39.35 20.40
C GLY A 185 -1.83 37.88 20.32
N ARG A 186 -1.45 37.18 19.25
CA ARG A 186 -1.16 35.74 19.34
C ARG A 186 -0.17 35.38 18.23
N GLN A 187 1.12 35.44 18.55
CA GLN A 187 2.14 34.82 17.72
C GLN A 187 1.84 33.31 17.69
N SER A 188 1.43 32.81 16.54
CA SER A 188 1.31 31.39 16.24
C SER A 188 2.71 30.79 16.23
N ASN A 189 2.96 29.82 17.11
CA ASN A 189 4.15 28.97 17.07
C ASN A 189 4.02 27.81 16.06
N ASP A 190 3.00 27.88 15.20
CA ASP A 190 2.60 26.80 14.29
C ASP A 190 3.54 26.68 13.07
N SER A 191 4.29 27.76 12.77
CA SER A 191 5.13 27.82 11.56
C SER A 191 6.42 27.00 11.68
N GLU A 192 6.99 26.86 12.89
CA GLU A 192 8.19 26.02 13.10
C GLU A 192 7.80 24.53 13.20
N GLU A 193 6.56 24.23 13.59
CA GLU A 193 6.06 22.85 13.75
C GLU A 193 5.61 22.21 12.42
N GLU A 194 5.13 23.01 11.45
CA GLU A 194 4.89 22.54 10.08
C GLU A 194 6.19 22.31 9.31
N GLU A 195 7.21 23.17 9.49
CA GLU A 195 8.50 23.05 8.79
C GLU A 195 9.26 21.76 9.17
N GLU A 196 9.22 21.33 10.44
CA GLU A 196 9.86 20.06 10.87
C GLU A 196 9.13 18.84 10.29
N LEU A 197 7.80 18.90 10.14
CA LEU A 197 7.00 17.84 9.53
C LEU A 197 7.18 17.79 8.01
N GLU A 198 7.34 18.95 7.36
CA GLU A 198 7.62 19.06 5.93
C GLU A 198 9.02 18.51 5.57
N GLU A 199 10.03 18.76 6.42
CA GLU A 199 11.38 18.19 6.27
C GLU A 199 11.39 16.65 6.38
N VAL A 200 10.54 16.08 7.24
CA VAL A 200 10.42 14.62 7.42
C VAL A 200 9.56 13.97 6.33
N LEU A 201 8.48 14.62 5.91
CA LEU A 201 7.58 14.10 4.89
C LEU A 201 8.16 14.22 3.48
N GLY A 202 9.05 15.19 3.25
CA GLY A 202 9.68 15.47 1.97
C GLY A 202 8.65 15.98 0.97
N ASN A 203 8.82 17.21 0.50
CA ASN A 203 7.91 17.93 -0.39
C ASN A 203 7.28 16.95 -1.40
N GLY A 204 5.95 16.81 -1.32
CA GLY A 204 5.13 15.96 -2.17
C GLY A 204 5.02 16.47 -3.60
N GLU A 205 6.12 16.91 -4.19
CA GLU A 205 6.18 17.49 -5.52
C GLU A 205 6.26 16.39 -6.59
N HIS A 206 5.32 15.43 -6.59
CA HIS A 206 5.05 14.52 -7.72
C HIS A 206 3.67 13.85 -7.56
N THR A 207 2.63 14.62 -7.27
CA THR A 207 1.28 14.27 -7.77
C THR A 207 1.18 14.72 -9.22
N PRO A 208 0.96 13.83 -10.20
CA PRO A 208 0.76 14.26 -11.58
C PRO A 208 -0.52 15.08 -11.62
N GLU A 209 -0.34 16.36 -11.92
CA GLU A 209 -1.38 17.36 -12.12
C GLU A 209 -2.46 16.80 -13.03
N GLY A 210 -3.70 16.76 -12.52
CA GLY A 210 -4.85 16.21 -13.21
C GLY A 210 -5.00 16.86 -14.58
N SER A 211 -4.89 16.01 -15.62
CA SER A 211 -5.18 16.37 -17.00
C SER A 211 -6.49 17.16 -17.08
N GLN A 212 -6.36 18.43 -17.46
CA GLN A 212 -7.47 19.28 -17.85
C GLN A 212 -8.28 18.56 -18.93
N GLY A 213 -9.51 18.18 -18.59
CA GLY A 213 -10.45 17.61 -19.54
C GLY A 213 -10.78 18.59 -20.67
N PRO A 214 -11.12 18.10 -21.87
CA PRO A 214 -11.38 18.94 -23.02
C PRO A 214 -12.64 19.82 -22.82
N PRO A 215 -12.68 21.04 -23.39
CA PRO A 215 -13.77 21.99 -23.17
C PRO A 215 -15.07 21.54 -23.84
N THR A 216 -16.15 21.55 -23.07
CA THR A 216 -17.53 21.33 -23.51
C THR A 216 -17.94 22.39 -24.54
N PRO A 217 -18.42 22.02 -25.74
CA PRO A 217 -18.85 23.00 -26.73
C PRO A 217 -20.19 23.64 -26.33
N MET A 218 -20.18 24.96 -26.19
CA MET A 218 -21.36 25.80 -26.04
C MET A 218 -22.17 25.78 -27.35
N ALA A 219 -23.43 25.33 -27.28
CA ALA A 219 -24.37 25.45 -28.38
C ALA A 219 -24.81 26.91 -28.53
N VAL A 220 -24.62 27.44 -29.74
CA VAL A 220 -25.09 28.76 -30.18
C VAL A 220 -26.22 28.52 -31.19
N GLY A 221 -27.39 29.12 -30.94
CA GLY A 221 -28.48 29.27 -31.92
C GLY A 221 -29.60 28.26 -31.81
#